data_AF-A0A0C2YU46-F1
#
_entry.id   AF-A0A0C2YU46-F1
#
_cell.length_a   1.000
_cell.length_b   1.000
_cell.length_c   1.000
_cell.angle_alpha   90.00
_cell.angle_beta   90.00
_cell.angle_gamma   90.00
#
_symmetry.space_group_name_H-M   'P 1'
#
loop_
_entity.id
_entity.type
_entity.pdbx_description
1 polymer ?
#
loop_
_entity_poly.entity_id
_entity_poly.type
_entity_poly.pdbx_seq_one_letter_code
_entity_poly.pdbx_strand_id
1 'polypeptide(L)'
;MKLVINGEERSFSASMTVEALLGELGVDSRKVAVERNLEIVPKSSYAQVAVNDGDKLEIVAFIGGGSSAAGIGGGSDAADTFTVAGKTFTSRLLVGTGKYKDFEETAVAIEASGAEIVTVAVRRVNLSDPSKPMLVDYVSPKKYTFLPNTAGCYTADESVRTLRLAREAGGWNLVKLEVLGDQTTLYPNMPETLKAAEALIKDGFEVMVYCSDDPIQAKMLEDMGCVAIMPLGSLIGSGLGILNPTTIRIIKDTVKVPVLVDAGVGTASDAALAMELGCDGVLMNTAIAHARDPVRMARAMKLAIESGRLSYLAGRMPKKSYADPSSPTTGLI
;
A
#
# COMPACT_ATOMS: atom_id res chain seq x y z
N MET A 1 8.01 56.66 -23.60
CA MET A 1 8.61 56.27 -22.31
C MET A 1 9.44 55.00 -22.46
N LYS A 2 10.57 54.90 -21.79
CA LYS A 2 11.41 53.71 -21.69
C LYS A 2 11.19 53.04 -20.34
N LEU A 3 10.92 51.75 -20.33
CA LEU A 3 10.67 50.94 -19.13
C LEU A 3 11.64 49.75 -19.11
N VAL A 4 11.94 49.24 -17.92
CA VAL A 4 12.57 47.91 -17.75
C VAL A 4 11.51 46.96 -17.23
N ILE A 5 11.18 45.90 -17.96
CA ILE A 5 10.13 44.94 -17.59
C ILE A 5 10.74 43.54 -17.55
N ASN A 6 10.74 42.90 -16.38
CA ASN A 6 11.39 41.60 -16.13
C ASN A 6 12.85 41.58 -16.63
N GLY A 7 13.59 42.66 -16.38
CA GLY A 7 14.97 42.85 -16.83
C GLY A 7 15.16 43.30 -18.29
N GLU A 8 14.11 43.41 -19.11
CA GLU A 8 14.20 43.82 -20.53
C GLU A 8 13.80 45.29 -20.76
N GLU A 9 14.61 46.05 -21.50
CA GLU A 9 14.26 47.42 -21.90
C GLU A 9 13.19 47.45 -23.01
N ARG A 10 12.11 48.21 -22.80
CA ARG A 10 11.02 48.38 -23.77
C ARG A 10 10.64 49.87 -23.90
N SER A 11 10.30 50.29 -25.12
CA SER A 11 9.89 51.67 -25.42
C SER A 11 8.43 51.74 -25.84
N PHE A 12 7.69 52.68 -25.25
CA PHE A 12 6.26 52.91 -25.47
C PHE A 12 6.02 54.36 -25.91
N SER A 13 5.01 54.61 -26.75
CA SER A 13 4.78 55.94 -27.35
C SER A 13 4.07 56.94 -26.44
N ALA A 14 3.44 56.50 -25.36
CA ALA A 14 2.68 57.35 -24.44
C ALA A 14 2.79 56.86 -22.98
N SER A 15 2.49 57.75 -22.02
CA SER A 15 2.27 57.37 -20.62
C SER A 15 0.93 56.65 -20.47
N MET A 16 0.87 55.64 -19.62
CA MET A 16 -0.32 54.80 -19.44
C MET A 16 -0.39 54.23 -18.01
N THR A 17 -1.51 53.59 -17.68
CA THR A 17 -1.70 52.90 -16.39
C THR A 17 -1.10 51.50 -16.42
N VAL A 18 -0.91 50.87 -15.25
CA VAL A 18 -0.46 49.47 -15.17
C VAL A 18 -1.40 48.54 -15.94
N GLU A 19 -2.72 48.75 -15.86
CA GLU A 19 -3.70 47.95 -16.61
C GLU A 19 -3.54 48.09 -18.12
N ALA A 20 -3.35 49.32 -18.62
CA ALA A 20 -3.14 49.56 -20.05
C ALA A 20 -1.82 48.94 -20.53
N LEU A 21 -0.75 49.02 -19.73
CA LEU A 21 0.54 48.39 -20.03
C LEU A 21 0.40 46.87 -20.14
N LEU A 22 -0.31 46.22 -19.21
CA LEU A 22 -0.57 44.78 -19.27
C LEU A 22 -1.37 44.42 -20.52
N GLY A 23 -2.36 45.24 -20.90
CA GLY A 23 -3.12 45.07 -22.13
C GLY A 23 -2.25 45.15 -23.40
N GLU A 24 -1.34 46.11 -23.48
CA GLU A 24 -0.41 46.25 -24.62
C GLU A 24 0.59 45.09 -24.71
N LEU A 25 1.04 44.57 -23.57
CA LEU A 25 1.90 43.38 -23.49
C LEU A 25 1.13 42.06 -23.77
N GLY A 26 -0.19 42.10 -23.95
CA GLY A 26 -1.03 40.92 -24.13
C GLY A 26 -1.14 40.03 -22.89
N VAL A 27 -0.87 40.60 -21.70
CA VAL A 27 -0.86 39.89 -20.42
C VAL A 27 -2.20 40.08 -19.70
N ASP A 28 -2.85 38.97 -19.33
CA ASP A 28 -4.10 39.02 -18.57
C ASP A 28 -3.83 39.51 -17.14
N SER A 29 -4.29 40.72 -16.83
CA SER A 29 -4.11 41.38 -15.53
C SER A 29 -4.64 40.58 -14.34
N ARG A 30 -5.58 39.65 -14.57
CA ARG A 30 -6.10 38.77 -13.51
C ARG A 30 -5.09 37.70 -13.11
N LYS A 31 -4.19 37.32 -14.02
CA LYS A 31 -3.27 36.19 -13.86
C LYS A 31 -1.87 36.56 -13.35
N VAL A 32 -1.56 37.86 -13.30
CA VAL A 32 -0.23 38.35 -12.93
C VAL A 32 -0.26 39.24 -11.70
N ALA A 33 0.87 39.35 -11.01
CA ALA A 33 1.16 40.41 -10.06
C ALA A 33 2.21 41.34 -10.67
N VAL A 34 2.15 42.61 -10.31
CA VAL A 34 3.05 43.65 -10.81
C VAL A 34 3.70 44.33 -9.61
N GLU A 35 5.01 44.26 -9.57
CA GLU A 35 5.85 45.14 -8.77
C GLU A 35 6.32 46.29 -9.67
N ARG A 36 6.39 47.49 -9.11
CA ARG A 36 6.95 48.68 -9.75
C ARG A 36 7.97 49.29 -8.81
N ASN A 37 9.22 49.37 -9.22
CA ASN A 37 10.33 49.96 -8.46
C ASN A 37 10.43 49.40 -7.02
N LEU A 38 10.33 48.07 -6.85
CA LEU A 38 10.34 47.39 -5.55
C LEU A 38 9.07 47.58 -4.69
N GLU A 39 8.02 48.21 -5.23
CA GLU A 39 6.73 48.35 -4.58
C GLU A 39 5.66 47.50 -5.29
N ILE A 40 5.00 46.60 -4.56
CA ILE A 40 3.89 45.80 -5.10
C ILE A 40 2.71 46.73 -5.38
N VAL A 41 2.24 46.73 -6.63
CA VAL A 41 1.03 47.45 -7.01
C VAL A 41 -0.18 46.57 -6.68
N PRO A 42 -1.12 47.01 -5.82
CA PRO A 42 -2.34 46.25 -5.59
C PRO A 42 -3.15 46.06 -6.87
N LYS A 43 -3.67 44.84 -7.13
CA LYS A 43 -4.49 44.57 -8.33
C LYS A 43 -5.66 45.53 -8.49
N SER A 44 -6.27 45.96 -7.39
CA SER A 44 -7.38 46.92 -7.39
C SER A 44 -7.00 48.31 -7.87
N SER A 45 -5.70 48.64 -7.90
CA SER A 45 -5.19 49.95 -8.32
C SER A 45 -4.55 49.97 -9.71
N TYR A 46 -4.59 48.86 -10.47
CA TYR A 46 -3.96 48.77 -11.80
C TYR A 46 -4.52 49.80 -12.80
N ALA A 47 -5.80 50.13 -12.70
CA ALA A 47 -6.45 51.10 -13.55
C ALA A 47 -6.06 52.56 -13.22
N GLN A 48 -5.49 52.82 -12.03
CA GLN A 48 -5.22 54.18 -11.52
C GLN A 48 -3.73 54.49 -11.43
N VAL A 49 -2.88 53.49 -11.20
CA VAL A 49 -1.43 53.68 -11.07
C VAL A 49 -0.81 53.92 -12.43
N ALA A 50 -0.28 55.13 -12.65
CA ALA A 50 0.45 55.50 -13.85
C ALA A 50 1.87 54.93 -13.86
N VAL A 51 2.31 54.45 -15.02
CA VAL A 51 3.69 54.03 -15.29
C VAL A 51 4.43 55.21 -15.94
N ASN A 52 5.60 55.53 -15.40
CA ASN A 52 6.41 56.68 -15.76
C ASN A 52 7.69 56.25 -16.52
N ASP A 53 8.26 57.19 -17.28
CA ASP A 53 9.55 57.00 -17.93
C ASP A 53 10.64 56.62 -16.91
N GLY A 54 11.38 55.54 -17.20
CA GLY A 54 12.43 55.01 -16.35
C GLY A 54 11.99 53.99 -15.28
N ASP A 55 10.69 53.71 -15.15
CA ASP A 55 10.21 52.71 -14.18
C ASP A 55 10.72 51.29 -14.50
N LYS A 56 10.98 50.53 -13.43
CA LYS A 56 11.29 49.10 -13.47
C LYS A 56 10.09 48.31 -12.97
N LEU A 57 9.62 47.35 -13.75
CA LEU A 57 8.49 46.50 -13.39
C LEU A 57 8.88 45.03 -13.38
N GLU A 58 8.46 44.31 -12.34
CA GLU A 58 8.45 42.85 -12.31
C GLU A 58 7.00 42.38 -12.45
N ILE A 59 6.70 41.70 -13.56
CA ILE A 59 5.41 41.14 -13.91
C ILE A 59 5.51 39.63 -13.80
N VAL A 60 4.87 39.09 -12.76
CA VAL A 60 5.05 37.70 -12.34
C VAL A 60 3.74 36.95 -12.40
N ALA A 61 3.77 35.68 -12.79
CA ALA A 61 2.61 34.79 -12.80
C ALA A 61 2.93 33.53 -12.01
N PHE A 62 1.90 32.83 -11.53
CA PHE A 62 2.11 31.46 -11.04
C PHE A 62 2.50 30.57 -12.22
N ILE A 63 3.69 29.95 -12.13
CA ILE A 63 4.11 28.89 -13.05
C ILE A 63 3.57 27.58 -12.50
N GLY A 64 2.71 26.91 -13.27
CA GLY A 64 2.25 25.55 -12.99
C GLY A 64 2.81 24.57 -14.02
N GLY A 65 3.36 23.44 -13.56
CA GLY A 65 3.78 22.35 -14.44
C GLY A 65 2.56 21.67 -15.07
N GLY A 66 2.55 21.55 -16.40
CA GLY A 66 1.53 20.82 -17.15
C GLY A 66 2.00 20.67 -18.59
N SER A 67 2.43 19.47 -18.98
CA SER A 67 2.66 19.17 -20.39
C SER A 67 1.33 19.36 -21.15
N SER A 68 1.36 20.11 -22.24
CA SER A 68 0.20 20.29 -23.10
C SER A 68 -0.25 18.93 -23.64
N ALA A 69 -1.36 18.44 -23.09
CA ALA A 69 -2.22 17.39 -23.65
C ALA A 69 -1.48 16.22 -24.33
N ALA A 70 -0.65 15.49 -23.59
CA ALA A 70 -0.59 14.04 -23.81
C ALA A 70 -1.87 13.50 -23.17
N GLY A 71 -2.77 12.94 -23.98
CA GLY A 71 -4.11 12.52 -23.56
C GLY A 71 -4.09 11.81 -22.22
N ILE A 72 -4.98 12.21 -21.32
CA ILE A 72 -5.28 11.51 -20.08
C ILE A 72 -5.90 10.18 -20.52
N GLY A 73 -5.05 9.22 -20.86
CA GLY A 73 -5.44 7.88 -21.23
C GLY A 73 -5.96 7.22 -19.97
N GLY A 74 -7.23 7.45 -19.65
CA GLY A 74 -8.00 6.59 -18.77
C GLY A 74 -8.10 5.24 -19.48
N GLY A 75 -7.02 4.45 -19.37
CA GLY A 75 -7.05 3.04 -19.72
C GLY A 75 -8.23 2.43 -18.98
N SER A 76 -9.03 1.65 -19.69
CA SER A 76 -10.15 0.93 -19.08
C SER A 76 -9.63 0.16 -17.87
N ASP A 77 -9.97 0.61 -16.67
CA ASP A 77 -9.64 -0.05 -15.41
C ASP A 77 -10.39 -1.38 -15.36
N ALA A 78 -9.81 -2.41 -15.98
CA ALA A 78 -10.12 -3.77 -15.57
C ALA A 78 -9.91 -3.82 -14.06
N ALA A 79 -10.89 -4.34 -13.32
CA ALA A 79 -10.85 -4.34 -11.86
C ALA A 79 -9.51 -4.93 -11.38
N ASP A 80 -8.69 -4.11 -10.69
CA ASP A 80 -7.39 -4.54 -10.15
C ASP A 80 -7.62 -5.53 -9.00
N THR A 81 -7.70 -6.80 -9.37
CA THR A 81 -7.99 -7.92 -8.48
C THR A 81 -6.77 -8.81 -8.32
N PHE A 82 -6.82 -9.72 -7.36
CA PHE A 82 -5.82 -10.77 -7.21
C PHE A 82 -6.50 -12.13 -7.15
N THR A 83 -5.86 -13.16 -7.69
CA THR A 83 -6.41 -14.52 -7.73
C THR A 83 -5.46 -15.49 -7.03
N VAL A 84 -5.99 -16.34 -6.16
CA VAL A 84 -5.28 -17.46 -5.53
C VAL A 84 -6.23 -18.65 -5.46
N ALA A 85 -5.73 -19.87 -5.70
CA ALA A 85 -6.55 -21.09 -5.62
C ALA A 85 -7.86 -21.01 -6.44
N GLY A 86 -7.78 -20.44 -7.65
CA GLY A 86 -8.93 -20.26 -8.55
C GLY A 86 -9.99 -19.24 -8.09
N LYS A 87 -9.78 -18.55 -6.97
CA LYS A 87 -10.69 -17.53 -6.43
C LYS A 87 -10.10 -16.14 -6.61
N THR A 88 -10.93 -15.21 -7.06
CA THR A 88 -10.56 -13.81 -7.30
C THR A 88 -11.11 -12.92 -6.19
N PHE A 89 -10.27 -12.01 -5.70
CA PHE A 89 -10.56 -11.09 -4.60
C PHE A 89 -10.26 -9.65 -5.03
N THR A 90 -11.02 -8.71 -4.48
CA THR A 90 -10.80 -7.27 -4.68
C THR A 90 -9.91 -6.68 -3.60
N SER A 91 -10.07 -7.13 -2.35
CA SER A 91 -9.23 -6.74 -1.24
C SER A 91 -7.93 -7.52 -1.23
N ARG A 92 -6.81 -6.81 -1.15
CA ARG A 92 -5.45 -7.36 -1.01
C ARG A 92 -4.99 -7.41 0.45
N LEU A 93 -5.89 -7.16 1.40
CA LEU A 93 -5.64 -7.21 2.84
C LEU A 93 -6.25 -8.50 3.43
N LEU A 94 -5.39 -9.35 3.99
CA LEU A 94 -5.78 -10.54 4.74
C LEU A 94 -5.64 -10.26 6.23
N VAL A 95 -6.63 -10.70 7.02
CA VAL A 95 -6.70 -10.38 8.45
C VAL A 95 -6.79 -11.65 9.29
N GLY A 96 -6.02 -11.72 10.38
CA GLY A 96 -6.17 -12.76 11.40
C GLY A 96 -7.19 -12.41 12.47
N THR A 97 -7.61 -13.42 13.24
CA THR A 97 -8.74 -13.33 14.20
C THR A 97 -8.35 -13.55 15.66
N GLY A 98 -7.11 -13.97 15.94
CA GLY A 98 -6.78 -14.60 17.22
C GLY A 98 -6.38 -13.67 18.37
N LYS A 99 -6.39 -12.34 18.20
CA LYS A 99 -5.76 -11.39 19.16
C LYS A 99 -6.61 -10.19 19.56
N TYR A 100 -7.86 -10.10 19.12
CA TYR A 100 -8.77 -9.04 19.55
C TYR A 100 -9.27 -9.30 20.97
N LYS A 101 -9.90 -8.29 21.57
CA LYS A 101 -10.50 -8.39 22.90
C LYS A 101 -11.61 -9.45 22.96
N ASP A 102 -12.49 -9.45 21.96
CA ASP A 102 -13.65 -10.31 21.84
C ASP A 102 -14.05 -10.53 20.36
N PHE A 103 -15.04 -11.40 20.12
CA PHE A 103 -15.46 -11.73 18.75
C PHE A 103 -16.27 -10.62 18.09
N GLU A 104 -16.95 -9.78 18.88
CA GLU A 104 -17.61 -8.57 18.43
C GLU A 104 -16.61 -7.57 17.84
N GLU A 105 -15.54 -7.25 18.57
CA GLU A 105 -14.46 -6.40 18.09
C GLU A 105 -13.78 -7.01 16.85
N THR A 106 -13.56 -8.33 16.86
CA THR A 106 -13.01 -9.07 15.71
C THR A 106 -13.86 -8.84 14.46
N ALA A 107 -15.18 -9.01 14.55
CA ALA A 107 -16.09 -8.88 13.42
C ALA A 107 -16.12 -7.44 12.88
N VAL A 108 -16.18 -6.44 13.77
CA VAL A 108 -16.20 -5.02 13.37
C VAL A 108 -14.87 -4.60 12.74
N ALA A 109 -13.73 -5.07 13.26
CA ALA A 109 -12.42 -4.79 12.69
C ALA A 109 -12.25 -5.43 11.30
N ILE A 110 -12.68 -6.68 11.11
CA ILE A 110 -12.66 -7.34 9.80
C ILE A 110 -13.52 -6.55 8.80
N GLU A 111 -14.73 -6.15 9.19
CA GLU A 111 -15.60 -5.35 8.31
C GLU A 111 -14.92 -4.04 7.88
N ALA A 112 -14.32 -3.31 8.85
CA ALA A 112 -13.64 -2.05 8.58
C ALA A 112 -12.39 -2.22 7.71
N SER A 113 -11.72 -3.37 7.79
CA SER A 113 -10.57 -3.71 6.94
C SER A 113 -10.97 -3.98 5.49
N GLY A 114 -12.23 -4.37 5.23
CA GLY A 114 -12.67 -4.84 3.92
C GLY A 114 -12.00 -6.13 3.48
N ALA A 115 -11.41 -6.92 4.38
CA ALA A 115 -10.79 -8.19 4.06
C ALA A 115 -11.83 -9.21 3.57
N GLU A 116 -11.49 -9.96 2.52
CA GLU A 116 -12.33 -11.05 1.99
C GLU A 116 -11.83 -12.43 2.43
N ILE A 117 -10.54 -12.52 2.80
CA ILE A 117 -9.92 -13.73 3.34
C ILE A 117 -9.53 -13.47 4.80
N VAL A 118 -9.94 -14.38 5.68
CA VAL A 118 -9.73 -14.28 7.13
C VAL A 118 -9.04 -15.54 7.63
N THR A 119 -7.93 -15.38 8.35
CA THR A 119 -7.23 -16.54 8.92
C THR A 119 -7.85 -17.01 10.22
N VAL A 120 -7.98 -18.32 10.37
CA VAL A 120 -8.57 -18.95 11.55
C VAL A 120 -7.61 -20.02 12.09
N ALA A 121 -7.30 -19.97 13.38
CA ALA A 121 -6.50 -21.00 14.02
C ALA A 121 -7.37 -22.19 14.40
N VAL A 122 -6.91 -23.41 14.10
CA VAL A 122 -7.59 -24.63 14.55
C VAL A 122 -7.31 -24.82 16.04
N ARG A 123 -8.36 -24.81 16.86
CA ARG A 123 -8.25 -25.01 18.32
C ARG A 123 -9.22 -26.08 18.80
N ARG A 124 -8.89 -26.68 19.94
CA ARG A 124 -9.79 -27.60 20.63
C ARG A 124 -11.04 -26.85 21.08
N VAL A 125 -12.22 -27.44 20.83
CA VAL A 125 -13.48 -26.93 21.38
C VAL A 125 -13.44 -27.03 22.91
N ASN A 126 -13.98 -26.03 23.58
CA ASN A 126 -14.14 -26.09 25.02
C ASN A 126 -15.30 -27.05 25.37
N LEU A 127 -14.97 -28.30 25.69
CA LEU A 127 -15.97 -29.30 26.06
C LEU A 127 -16.55 -29.10 27.48
N SER A 128 -15.91 -28.30 28.33
CA SER A 128 -16.40 -27.99 29.67
C SER A 128 -17.51 -26.94 29.68
N ASP A 129 -17.61 -26.13 28.63
CA ASP A 129 -18.66 -25.14 28.46
C ASP A 129 -19.03 -24.99 26.97
N PRO A 130 -19.94 -25.85 26.46
CA PRO A 130 -20.39 -25.84 25.07
C PRO A 130 -21.16 -24.57 24.67
N SER A 131 -21.55 -23.73 25.63
CA SER A 131 -22.29 -22.50 25.38
C SER A 131 -21.39 -21.32 25.00
N LYS A 132 -20.07 -21.47 25.12
CA LYS A 132 -19.15 -20.39 24.79
C LYS A 132 -19.26 -20.02 23.32
N PRO A 133 -19.27 -18.72 23.01
CA PRO A 133 -19.33 -18.26 21.64
C PRO A 133 -18.14 -18.80 20.83
N MET A 134 -18.39 -19.09 19.56
CA MET A 134 -17.38 -19.46 18.59
C MET A 134 -17.21 -18.33 17.58
N LEU A 135 -16.03 -18.25 16.96
CA LEU A 135 -15.75 -17.24 15.93
C LEU A 135 -16.78 -17.25 14.79
N VAL A 136 -17.26 -18.44 14.40
CA VAL A 136 -18.23 -18.61 13.30
C VAL A 136 -19.59 -17.97 13.56
N ASP A 137 -19.92 -17.72 14.83
CA ASP A 137 -21.16 -17.05 15.22
C ASP A 137 -21.13 -15.54 14.88
N TYR A 138 -19.92 -14.98 14.72
CA TYR A 138 -19.67 -13.55 14.48
C TYR A 138 -19.08 -13.28 13.09
N VAL A 139 -18.24 -14.19 12.60
CA VAL A 139 -17.56 -14.09 11.30
C VAL A 139 -18.01 -15.29 10.47
N SER A 140 -18.94 -15.06 9.53
CA SER A 140 -19.54 -16.16 8.77
C SER A 140 -18.63 -16.62 7.62
N PRO A 141 -18.36 -17.93 7.47
CA PRO A 141 -17.67 -18.48 6.30
C PRO A 141 -18.49 -18.40 5.00
N LYS A 142 -19.77 -17.95 5.07
CA LYS A 142 -20.58 -17.60 3.89
C LYS A 142 -20.21 -16.22 3.31
N LYS A 143 -19.70 -15.32 4.15
CA LYS A 143 -19.29 -13.96 3.76
C LYS A 143 -17.78 -13.90 3.48
N TYR A 144 -16.97 -14.61 4.26
CA TYR A 144 -15.52 -14.56 4.18
C TYR A 144 -14.96 -15.91 3.73
N THR A 145 -13.88 -15.87 2.94
CA THR A 145 -13.06 -17.06 2.69
C THR A 145 -12.20 -17.33 3.92
N PHE A 146 -12.47 -18.44 4.60
CA PHE A 146 -11.63 -18.85 5.71
C PHE A 146 -10.32 -19.44 5.20
N LEU A 147 -9.23 -19.08 5.88
CA LEU A 147 -7.90 -19.61 5.65
C LEU A 147 -7.40 -20.27 6.95
N PRO A 148 -7.74 -21.57 7.18
CA PRO A 148 -7.27 -22.30 8.35
C PRO A 148 -5.74 -22.35 8.38
N ASN A 149 -5.16 -22.17 9.56
CA ASN A 149 -3.71 -22.15 9.73
C ASN A 149 -3.22 -23.11 10.82
N THR A 150 -1.91 -23.37 10.78
CA THR A 150 -1.17 -24.22 11.73
C THR A 150 -0.43 -23.40 12.79
N ALA A 151 -0.92 -22.21 13.14
CA ALA A 151 -0.27 -21.37 14.15
C ALA A 151 -0.01 -22.15 15.45
N GLY A 152 1.23 -22.14 15.90
CA GLY A 152 1.68 -22.87 17.08
C GLY A 152 2.13 -24.33 16.83
N CYS A 153 2.20 -24.77 15.57
CA CYS A 153 2.85 -26.04 15.21
C CYS A 153 4.36 -25.83 14.99
N TYR A 154 5.17 -26.79 15.44
CA TYR A 154 6.64 -26.72 15.36
C TYR A 154 7.25 -27.84 14.51
N THR A 155 6.43 -28.79 14.07
CA THR A 155 6.83 -29.90 13.20
C THR A 155 5.87 -30.06 12.02
N ALA A 156 6.35 -30.68 10.96
CA ALA A 156 5.57 -31.00 9.79
C ALA A 156 4.38 -31.91 10.11
N ASP A 157 4.60 -32.91 10.97
CA ASP A 157 3.59 -33.90 11.33
C ASP A 157 2.42 -33.23 12.09
N GLU A 158 2.71 -32.30 12.99
CA GLU A 158 1.69 -31.48 13.69
C GLU A 158 0.90 -30.61 12.71
N SER A 159 1.60 -29.93 11.79
CA SER A 159 0.99 -29.05 10.81
C SER A 159 0.07 -29.80 9.85
N VAL A 160 0.54 -30.93 9.30
CA VAL A 160 -0.23 -31.80 8.42
C VAL A 160 -1.46 -32.33 9.14
N ARG A 161 -1.31 -32.82 10.37
CA ARG A 161 -2.43 -33.30 11.18
C ARG A 161 -3.46 -32.19 11.43
N THR A 162 -3.00 -30.99 11.76
CA THR A 162 -3.87 -29.85 12.07
C THR A 162 -4.71 -29.44 10.87
N LEU A 163 -4.13 -29.36 9.67
CA LEU A 163 -4.87 -28.99 8.47
C LEU A 163 -5.78 -30.10 7.93
N ARG A 164 -5.40 -31.37 8.10
CA ARG A 164 -6.32 -32.50 7.86
C ARG A 164 -7.55 -32.40 8.76
N LEU A 165 -7.38 -32.11 10.05
CA LEU A 165 -8.50 -31.88 10.96
C LEU A 165 -9.34 -30.67 10.56
N ALA A 166 -8.71 -29.57 10.10
CA ALA A 166 -9.44 -28.41 9.60
C ALA A 166 -10.32 -28.76 8.40
N ARG A 167 -9.78 -29.54 7.45
CA ARG A 167 -10.51 -30.00 6.27
C ARG A 167 -11.69 -30.89 6.66
N GLU A 168 -11.54 -31.81 7.60
CA GLU A 168 -12.66 -32.62 8.09
C GLU A 168 -13.72 -31.78 8.82
N ALA A 169 -13.30 -30.73 9.54
CA ALA A 169 -14.22 -29.90 10.32
C ALA A 169 -15.08 -28.94 9.47
N GLY A 170 -14.60 -28.48 8.31
CA GLY A 170 -15.38 -27.55 7.49
C GLY A 170 -15.08 -27.53 5.99
N GLY A 171 -14.40 -28.56 5.48
CA GLY A 171 -14.25 -28.80 4.03
C GLY A 171 -13.27 -27.88 3.30
N TRP A 172 -12.37 -27.20 4.02
CA TRP A 172 -11.43 -26.26 3.41
C TRP A 172 -10.19 -26.96 2.83
N ASN A 173 -9.93 -26.74 1.54
CA ASN A 173 -8.69 -27.16 0.87
C ASN A 173 -7.65 -26.03 0.81
N LEU A 174 -8.08 -24.78 0.79
CA LEU A 174 -7.21 -23.61 0.88
C LEU A 174 -6.76 -23.39 2.32
N VAL A 175 -5.45 -23.45 2.57
CA VAL A 175 -4.86 -23.46 3.92
C VAL A 175 -3.62 -22.58 4.00
N LYS A 176 -3.39 -22.00 5.19
CA LYS A 176 -2.13 -21.33 5.53
C LYS A 176 -1.23 -22.30 6.29
N LEU A 177 -0.12 -22.71 5.68
CA LEU A 177 0.91 -23.49 6.35
C LEU A 177 1.88 -22.55 7.09
N GLU A 178 2.07 -22.81 8.37
CA GLU A 178 2.97 -22.10 9.28
C GLU A 178 3.66 -23.13 10.20
N VAL A 179 4.97 -23.32 10.04
CA VAL A 179 5.77 -24.20 10.90
C VAL A 179 6.87 -23.40 11.56
N LEU A 180 6.83 -23.29 12.89
CA LEU A 180 7.71 -22.40 13.65
C LEU A 180 8.96 -23.13 14.14
N GLY A 181 10.09 -22.43 14.24
CA GLY A 181 11.35 -22.96 14.78
C GLY A 181 11.40 -22.96 16.29
N ASP A 182 10.88 -21.90 16.93
CA ASP A 182 10.84 -21.77 18.38
C ASP A 182 9.77 -20.78 18.83
N GLN A 183 9.44 -20.82 20.13
CA GLN A 183 8.37 -20.01 20.73
C GLN A 183 8.74 -18.54 20.96
N THR A 184 10.03 -18.20 20.90
CA THR A 184 10.57 -16.88 21.21
C THR A 184 10.58 -16.02 19.95
N THR A 185 11.21 -16.51 18.89
CA THR A 185 11.35 -15.76 17.63
C THR A 185 10.11 -15.91 16.75
N LEU A 186 9.41 -17.05 16.86
CA LEU A 186 8.35 -17.44 15.93
C LEU A 186 8.82 -17.37 14.46
N TYR A 187 10.12 -17.56 14.23
CA TYR A 187 10.72 -17.62 12.90
C TYR A 187 10.35 -18.96 12.24
N PRO A 188 10.15 -19.04 10.92
CA PRO A 188 9.77 -20.29 10.26
C PRO A 188 10.91 -21.33 10.29
N ASN A 189 10.56 -22.57 10.62
CA ASN A 189 11.45 -23.72 10.49
C ASN A 189 11.38 -24.26 9.07
N MET A 190 12.21 -23.72 8.18
CA MET A 190 12.08 -24.01 6.75
C MET A 190 12.23 -25.49 6.36
N PRO A 191 13.15 -26.29 6.95
CA PRO A 191 13.17 -27.75 6.71
C PRO A 191 11.83 -28.45 6.99
N GLU A 192 11.18 -28.14 8.12
CA GLU A 192 9.88 -28.71 8.45
C GLU A 192 8.76 -28.12 7.59
N THR A 193 8.85 -26.83 7.23
CA THR A 193 7.91 -26.18 6.29
C THR A 193 7.90 -26.87 4.93
N LEU A 194 9.07 -27.16 4.35
CA LEU A 194 9.20 -27.86 3.07
C LEU A 194 8.59 -29.27 3.14
N LYS A 195 8.92 -30.03 4.19
CA LYS A 195 8.35 -31.37 4.43
C LYS A 195 6.82 -31.33 4.56
N ALA A 196 6.28 -30.37 5.28
CA ALA A 196 4.84 -30.22 5.47
C ALA A 196 4.12 -29.81 4.17
N ALA A 197 4.71 -28.87 3.42
CA ALA A 197 4.18 -28.40 2.14
C ALA A 197 4.06 -29.56 1.15
N GLU A 198 5.12 -30.35 0.97
CA GLU A 198 5.11 -31.53 0.10
C GLU A 198 3.97 -32.51 0.47
N ALA A 199 3.82 -32.84 1.75
CA ALA A 199 2.79 -33.74 2.22
C ALA A 199 1.37 -33.20 1.99
N LEU A 200 1.14 -31.91 2.25
CA LEU A 200 -0.17 -31.26 2.07
C LEU A 200 -0.55 -31.14 0.59
N ILE A 201 0.40 -30.79 -0.27
CA ILE A 201 0.17 -30.69 -1.72
C ILE A 201 -0.20 -32.07 -2.28
N LYS A 202 0.52 -33.13 -1.85
CA LYS A 202 0.19 -34.51 -2.22
C LYS A 202 -1.21 -34.94 -1.76
N ASP A 203 -1.68 -34.38 -0.65
CA ASP A 203 -3.02 -34.59 -0.11
C ASP A 203 -4.10 -33.71 -0.79
N GLY A 204 -3.75 -32.93 -1.81
CA GLY A 204 -4.66 -32.09 -2.57
C GLY A 204 -5.03 -30.77 -1.89
N PHE A 205 -4.24 -30.30 -0.93
CA PHE A 205 -4.41 -28.96 -0.36
C PHE A 205 -3.87 -27.87 -1.29
N GLU A 206 -4.53 -26.72 -1.27
CA GLU A 206 -4.07 -25.48 -1.90
C GLU A 206 -3.31 -24.68 -0.84
N VAL A 207 -1.99 -24.84 -0.81
CA VAL A 207 -1.15 -24.34 0.29
C VAL A 207 -0.68 -22.91 0.03
N MET A 208 -1.06 -21.97 0.91
CA MET A 208 -0.40 -20.68 1.08
C MET A 208 0.62 -20.82 2.19
N VAL A 209 1.91 -20.59 1.93
CA VAL A 209 2.97 -20.95 2.88
C VAL A 209 3.66 -19.75 3.52
N TYR A 210 3.63 -19.67 4.85
CA TYR A 210 4.46 -18.74 5.62
C TYR A 210 5.91 -19.21 5.60
N CYS A 211 6.83 -18.34 5.19
CA CYS A 211 8.23 -18.67 5.01
C CYS A 211 9.17 -17.51 5.37
N SER A 212 10.47 -17.79 5.39
CA SER A 212 11.50 -16.77 5.46
C SER A 212 11.49 -15.88 4.22
N ASP A 213 12.24 -14.79 4.26
CA ASP A 213 12.53 -13.94 3.10
C ASP A 213 13.61 -14.53 2.19
N ASP A 214 13.78 -15.86 2.12
CA ASP A 214 14.78 -16.51 1.25
C ASP A 214 14.20 -16.77 -0.16
N PRO A 215 14.76 -16.19 -1.23
CA PRO A 215 14.23 -16.31 -2.58
C PRO A 215 14.42 -17.70 -3.19
N ILE A 216 15.45 -18.44 -2.77
CA ILE A 216 15.69 -19.80 -3.24
C ILE A 216 14.59 -20.72 -2.68
N GLN A 217 14.33 -20.60 -1.38
CA GLN A 217 13.32 -21.43 -0.73
C GLN A 217 11.90 -21.06 -1.14
N ALA A 218 11.62 -19.77 -1.37
CA ALA A 218 10.38 -19.31 -1.98
C ALA A 218 10.13 -19.99 -3.34
N LYS A 219 11.18 -20.07 -4.18
CA LYS A 219 11.09 -20.74 -5.48
C LYS A 219 10.87 -22.25 -5.34
N MET A 220 11.55 -22.90 -4.41
CA MET A 220 11.33 -24.33 -4.11
C MET A 220 9.87 -24.62 -3.71
N LEU A 221 9.30 -23.78 -2.83
CA LEU A 221 7.91 -23.91 -2.39
C LEU A 221 6.90 -23.73 -3.54
N GLU A 222 7.16 -22.78 -4.45
CA GLU A 222 6.38 -22.64 -5.68
C GLU A 222 6.49 -23.90 -6.56
N ASP A 223 7.70 -24.37 -6.82
CA ASP A 223 7.95 -25.52 -7.71
C ASP A 223 7.30 -26.81 -7.18
N MET A 224 7.16 -26.94 -5.87
CA MET A 224 6.41 -28.04 -5.24
C MET A 224 4.90 -27.96 -5.49
N GLY A 225 4.36 -26.75 -5.72
CA GLY A 225 2.93 -26.52 -5.95
C GLY A 225 2.21 -25.66 -4.89
N CYS A 226 2.93 -24.90 -4.05
CA CYS A 226 2.27 -23.91 -3.19
C CYS A 226 1.56 -22.86 -4.06
N VAL A 227 0.31 -22.53 -3.73
CA VAL A 227 -0.52 -21.60 -4.52
C VAL A 227 -0.24 -20.14 -4.20
N ALA A 228 0.46 -19.84 -3.11
CA ALA A 228 0.98 -18.52 -2.78
C ALA A 228 2.18 -18.62 -1.83
N ILE A 229 3.12 -17.69 -1.97
CA ILE A 229 4.29 -17.56 -1.08
C ILE A 229 4.06 -16.39 -0.13
N MET A 230 4.28 -16.62 1.17
CA MET A 230 4.03 -15.62 2.20
C MET A 230 5.30 -15.33 3.01
N PRO A 231 6.26 -14.58 2.46
CA PRO A 231 7.48 -14.26 3.17
C PRO A 231 7.20 -13.28 4.32
N LEU A 232 7.89 -13.47 5.43
CA LEU A 232 7.83 -12.54 6.55
C LEU A 232 8.43 -11.17 6.20
N GLY A 233 7.78 -10.10 6.66
CA GLY A 233 8.41 -8.76 6.67
C GLY A 233 9.44 -8.65 7.80
N SER A 234 9.04 -9.14 8.98
CA SER A 234 9.83 -9.29 10.20
C SER A 234 9.12 -10.26 11.16
N LEU A 235 9.66 -10.45 12.37
CA LEU A 235 9.15 -11.44 13.32
C LEU A 235 7.67 -11.22 13.68
N ILE A 236 6.94 -12.31 13.92
CA ILE A 236 5.50 -12.29 14.21
C ILE A 236 5.20 -11.43 15.44
N GLY A 237 4.39 -10.38 15.24
CA GLY A 237 3.97 -9.47 16.32
C GLY A 237 5.04 -8.48 16.79
N SER A 238 6.19 -8.40 16.11
CA SER A 238 7.24 -7.43 16.44
C SER A 238 6.89 -5.99 16.03
N GLY A 239 6.13 -5.82 14.94
CA GLY A 239 5.77 -4.51 14.40
C GLY A 239 6.95 -3.75 13.78
N LEU A 240 8.02 -4.45 13.39
CA LEU A 240 9.24 -3.84 12.83
C LEU A 240 9.11 -3.50 11.33
N GLY A 241 8.00 -3.86 10.69
CA GLY A 241 7.77 -3.65 9.26
C GLY A 241 8.55 -4.63 8.40
N ILE A 242 9.02 -4.17 7.24
CA ILE A 242 9.79 -4.96 6.28
C ILE A 242 11.28 -4.64 6.46
N LEU A 243 12.03 -5.58 7.02
CA LEU A 243 13.45 -5.38 7.31
C LEU A 243 14.34 -5.54 6.06
N ASN A 244 13.91 -6.35 5.10
CA ASN A 244 14.68 -6.67 3.90
C ASN A 244 13.87 -6.45 2.61
N PRO A 245 13.55 -5.19 2.26
CA PRO A 245 12.71 -4.89 1.11
C PRO A 245 13.31 -5.38 -0.22
N THR A 246 14.64 -5.44 -0.30
CA THR A 246 15.36 -5.97 -1.47
C THR A 246 14.99 -7.42 -1.72
N THR A 247 15.01 -8.26 -0.69
CA THR A 247 14.74 -9.69 -0.88
C THR A 247 13.27 -9.98 -1.10
N ILE A 248 12.36 -9.22 -0.49
CA ILE A 248 10.93 -9.26 -0.84
C ILE A 248 10.72 -8.97 -2.33
N ARG A 249 11.42 -7.95 -2.87
CA ARG A 249 11.35 -7.65 -4.31
C ARG A 249 11.91 -8.79 -5.16
N ILE A 250 13.04 -9.38 -4.77
CA ILE A 250 13.62 -10.53 -5.48
C ILE A 250 12.64 -11.70 -5.48
N ILE A 251 12.00 -12.03 -4.35
CA ILE A 251 10.98 -13.07 -4.28
C ILE A 251 9.85 -12.77 -5.28
N LYS A 252 9.34 -11.53 -5.27
CA LYS A 252 8.26 -11.13 -6.16
C LYS A 252 8.62 -11.24 -7.64
N ASP A 253 9.87 -10.97 -8.00
CA ASP A 253 10.37 -11.11 -9.37
C ASP A 253 10.71 -12.57 -9.74
N THR A 254 10.92 -13.44 -8.75
CA THR A 254 11.34 -14.85 -8.93
C THR A 254 10.15 -15.80 -9.10
N VAL A 255 9.11 -15.64 -8.27
CA VAL A 255 7.94 -16.54 -8.27
C VAL A 255 6.79 -15.94 -9.09
N LYS A 256 5.99 -16.81 -9.69
CA LYS A 256 4.82 -16.48 -10.52
C LYS A 256 3.50 -16.56 -9.75
N VAL A 257 3.44 -17.35 -8.70
CA VAL A 257 2.30 -17.37 -7.77
C VAL A 257 2.22 -16.07 -6.95
N PRO A 258 1.04 -15.73 -6.40
CA PRO A 258 0.90 -14.56 -5.53
C PRO A 258 1.90 -14.53 -4.38
N VAL A 259 2.46 -13.35 -4.11
CA VAL A 259 3.37 -13.07 -2.99
C VAL A 259 2.70 -12.14 -2.01
N LEU A 260 2.52 -12.58 -0.77
CA LEU A 260 1.89 -11.78 0.28
C LEU A 260 2.84 -11.60 1.45
N VAL A 261 3.16 -10.36 1.82
CA VAL A 261 3.95 -10.14 3.06
C VAL A 261 3.09 -10.59 4.25
N ASP A 262 3.58 -11.53 5.04
CA ASP A 262 2.85 -12.09 6.18
C ASP A 262 3.62 -11.85 7.48
N ALA A 263 2.96 -11.17 8.41
CA ALA A 263 3.52 -10.77 9.70
C ALA A 263 4.63 -9.69 9.61
N GLY A 264 5.08 -9.26 10.79
CA GLY A 264 6.09 -8.20 10.93
C GLY A 264 5.57 -6.76 10.78
N VAL A 265 4.53 -6.54 9.96
CA VAL A 265 3.86 -5.23 9.80
C VAL A 265 3.45 -4.65 11.15
N GLY A 266 3.73 -3.36 11.36
CA GLY A 266 3.35 -2.61 12.56
C GLY A 266 2.39 -1.46 12.29
N THR A 267 2.49 -0.81 11.13
CA THR A 267 1.67 0.36 10.78
C THR A 267 1.31 0.42 9.29
N ALA A 268 0.46 1.38 8.93
CA ALA A 268 -0.01 1.63 7.57
C ALA A 268 1.15 1.80 6.56
N SER A 269 2.23 2.50 6.92
CA SER A 269 3.35 2.71 5.99
C SER A 269 4.06 1.41 5.60
N ASP A 270 4.10 0.40 6.48
CA ASP A 270 4.73 -0.88 6.17
C ASP A 270 3.89 -1.68 5.17
N ALA A 271 2.56 -1.64 5.35
CA ALA A 271 1.60 -2.26 4.43
C ALA A 271 1.64 -1.58 3.06
N ALA A 272 1.71 -0.25 3.02
CA ALA A 272 1.89 0.49 1.77
C ALA A 272 3.22 0.12 1.08
N LEU A 273 4.32 0.05 1.84
CA LEU A 273 5.63 -0.36 1.32
C LEU A 273 5.59 -1.76 0.70
N ALA A 274 4.92 -2.73 1.33
CA ALA A 274 4.76 -4.07 0.76
C ALA A 274 4.13 -4.01 -0.64
N MET A 275 3.06 -3.23 -0.78
CA MET A 275 2.37 -3.08 -2.07
C MET A 275 3.20 -2.30 -3.09
N GLU A 276 3.94 -1.28 -2.67
CA GLU A 276 4.89 -0.54 -3.53
C GLU A 276 6.04 -1.42 -4.04
N LEU A 277 6.43 -2.45 -3.29
CA LEU A 277 7.39 -3.47 -3.73
C LEU A 277 6.80 -4.43 -4.78
N GLY A 278 5.49 -4.39 -4.99
CA GLY A 278 4.77 -5.19 -5.98
C GLY A 278 4.14 -6.47 -5.42
N CYS A 279 4.07 -6.64 -4.10
CA CYS A 279 3.36 -7.76 -3.48
C CYS A 279 1.87 -7.76 -3.89
N ASP A 280 1.28 -8.96 -3.93
CA ASP A 280 -0.12 -9.16 -4.31
C ASP A 280 -1.08 -8.91 -3.15
N GLY A 281 -0.58 -8.93 -1.92
CA GLY A 281 -1.31 -8.58 -0.72
C GLY A 281 -0.45 -8.59 0.53
N VAL A 282 -1.11 -8.38 1.66
CA VAL A 282 -0.48 -8.41 2.99
C VAL A 282 -1.39 -9.13 3.96
N LEU A 283 -0.81 -9.99 4.80
CA LEU A 283 -1.48 -10.68 5.89
C LEU A 283 -1.01 -10.12 7.22
N MET A 284 -1.94 -9.65 8.04
CA MET A 284 -1.62 -9.15 9.38
C MET A 284 -2.67 -9.51 10.42
N ASN A 285 -2.28 -9.44 11.69
CA ASN A 285 -3.17 -9.67 12.83
C ASN A 285 -2.84 -8.71 13.98
N THR A 286 -1.65 -8.87 14.57
CA THR A 286 -1.23 -8.11 15.76
C THR A 286 -1.28 -6.59 15.56
N ALA A 287 -0.87 -6.09 14.38
CA ALA A 287 -0.86 -4.66 14.10
C ALA A 287 -2.25 -4.00 14.24
N ILE A 288 -3.31 -4.72 13.84
CA ILE A 288 -4.69 -4.27 13.97
C ILE A 288 -5.19 -4.55 15.39
N ALA A 289 -5.15 -5.82 15.80
CA ALA A 289 -5.80 -6.29 17.02
C ALA A 289 -5.24 -5.69 18.31
N HIS A 290 -3.94 -5.35 18.34
CA HIS A 290 -3.31 -4.72 19.52
C HIS A 290 -3.20 -3.19 19.39
N ALA A 291 -3.78 -2.57 18.35
CA ALA A 291 -3.87 -1.13 18.30
C ALA A 291 -4.77 -0.59 19.41
N ARG A 292 -4.55 0.66 19.85
CA ARG A 292 -5.45 1.31 20.82
C ARG A 292 -6.90 1.43 20.30
N ASP A 293 -7.06 1.50 18.98
CA ASP A 293 -8.34 1.50 18.27
C ASP A 293 -8.23 0.53 17.08
N PRO A 294 -8.56 -0.77 17.27
CA PRO A 294 -8.42 -1.79 16.25
C PRO A 294 -9.24 -1.51 14.98
N VAL A 295 -10.44 -0.95 15.13
CA VAL A 295 -11.33 -0.65 14.00
C VAL A 295 -10.76 0.48 13.14
N ARG A 296 -10.23 1.54 13.78
CA ARG A 296 -9.53 2.61 13.06
C ARG A 296 -8.27 2.10 12.37
N MET A 297 -7.51 1.22 13.04
CA MET A 297 -6.30 0.64 12.46
C MET A 297 -6.64 -0.26 11.27
N ALA A 298 -7.70 -1.07 11.35
CA ALA A 298 -8.19 -1.87 10.23
C ALA A 298 -8.49 -1.02 8.99
N ARG A 299 -9.21 0.10 9.18
CA ARG A 299 -9.46 1.07 8.09
C ARG A 299 -8.17 1.70 7.57
N ALA A 300 -7.23 2.03 8.44
CA ALA A 300 -5.94 2.61 8.03
C ALA A 300 -5.13 1.63 7.16
N MET A 301 -5.11 0.34 7.54
CA MET A 301 -4.44 -0.71 6.79
C MET A 301 -5.11 -0.94 5.43
N LYS A 302 -6.44 -0.91 5.35
CA LYS A 302 -7.16 -0.96 4.07
C LYS A 302 -6.68 0.13 3.11
N LEU A 303 -6.71 1.38 3.56
CA LEU A 303 -6.29 2.54 2.76
C LEU A 303 -4.81 2.46 2.38
N ALA A 304 -3.96 1.92 3.25
CA ALA A 304 -2.54 1.74 2.97
C ALA A 304 -2.30 0.74 1.85
N ILE A 305 -3.01 -0.38 1.85
CA ILE A 305 -2.93 -1.40 0.80
C ILE A 305 -3.40 -0.83 -0.54
N GLU A 306 -4.54 -0.13 -0.55
CA GLU A 306 -5.07 0.54 -1.75
C GLU A 306 -4.07 1.60 -2.28
N SER A 307 -3.55 2.45 -1.39
CA SER A 307 -2.60 3.51 -1.74
C SER A 307 -1.29 2.94 -2.30
N GLY A 308 -0.69 1.96 -1.62
CA GLY A 308 0.55 1.35 -2.08
C GLY A 308 0.38 0.59 -3.40
N ARG A 309 -0.79 -0.04 -3.62
CA ARG A 309 -1.09 -0.71 -4.88
C ARG A 309 -1.25 0.29 -6.04
N LEU A 310 -1.95 1.40 -5.80
CA LEU A 310 -2.06 2.49 -6.77
C LEU A 310 -0.68 3.10 -7.07
N SER A 311 0.16 3.31 -6.06
CA SER A 311 1.55 3.80 -6.20
C SER A 311 2.40 2.86 -7.08
N TYR A 312 2.27 1.53 -6.88
CA TYR A 312 2.93 0.54 -7.71
C TYR A 312 2.48 0.62 -9.18
N LEU A 313 1.16 0.63 -9.44
CA LEU A 313 0.61 0.69 -10.78
C LEU A 313 0.88 2.01 -11.50
N ALA A 314 0.94 3.12 -10.76
CA ALA A 314 1.22 4.44 -11.32
C ALA A 314 2.67 4.62 -11.80
N GLY A 315 3.60 3.77 -11.34
CA GLY A 315 5.01 3.88 -11.70
C GLY A 315 5.66 5.11 -11.11
N ARG A 316 6.03 5.05 -9.82
CA ARG A 316 6.68 6.15 -9.10
C ARG A 316 7.89 6.73 -9.84
N MET A 317 8.15 8.02 -9.62
CA MET A 317 9.38 8.67 -10.11
C MET A 317 10.65 7.98 -9.58
N PRO A 318 11.75 7.97 -10.37
CA PRO A 318 13.02 7.40 -9.94
C PRO A 318 13.62 8.18 -8.76
N LYS A 319 14.35 7.47 -7.90
CA LYS A 319 15.17 8.13 -6.86
C LYS A 319 16.38 8.78 -7.53
N LYS A 320 16.65 10.05 -7.20
CA LYS A 320 17.86 10.77 -7.61
C LYS A 320 18.70 11.10 -6.38
N SER A 321 20.03 11.11 -6.55
CA SER A 321 20.96 11.45 -5.46
C SER A 321 21.04 12.95 -5.18
N TYR A 322 20.62 13.78 -6.13
CA TYR A 322 20.65 15.24 -6.03
C TYR A 322 19.31 15.83 -6.46
N ALA A 323 19.05 17.07 -6.02
CA ALA A 323 17.88 17.82 -6.41
C ALA A 323 17.91 18.09 -7.92
N ASP A 324 16.74 17.98 -8.54
CA ASP A 324 16.48 18.40 -9.91
C ASP A 324 15.37 19.44 -9.85
N PRO A 325 15.58 20.68 -10.33
CA PRO A 325 14.57 21.73 -10.23
C PRO A 325 13.24 21.28 -10.84
N SER A 326 12.18 21.27 -10.04
CA SER A 326 10.82 20.97 -10.50
C SER A 326 10.24 22.08 -11.38
N SER A 327 10.86 23.26 -11.33
CA SER A 327 10.44 24.46 -12.05
C SER A 327 11.48 24.80 -13.13
N PRO A 328 11.04 25.20 -14.33
CA PRO A 328 11.95 25.72 -15.36
C PRO A 328 12.83 26.83 -14.77
N THR A 329 14.13 26.81 -15.08
CA THR A 329 15.07 27.85 -14.63
C THR A 329 14.93 29.16 -15.41
N THR A 330 14.14 29.15 -16.48
CA THR A 330 13.83 30.33 -17.30
C THR A 330 12.79 31.19 -16.59
N GLY A 331 13.08 32.47 -16.34
CA GLY A 331 12.16 33.41 -15.69
C GLY A 331 12.19 33.42 -14.17
N LEU A 332 13.29 32.98 -13.55
CA LEU A 332 13.54 33.21 -12.12
C LEU A 332 13.90 34.69 -11.89
N ILE A 333 13.34 35.27 -10.83
CA ILE A 333 13.55 36.65 -10.36
C ILE A 333 14.73 36.70 -9.40
#